data_AF-A0A6B3BM21-F1
#
_entry.id   AF-A0A6B3BM21-F1
#
_cell.length_a   1.000
_cell.length_b   1.000
_cell.length_c   1.000
_cell.angle_alpha   90.00
_cell.angle_beta   90.00
_cell.angle_gamma   90.00
#
_symmetry.space_group_name_H-M   'P 1'
#
loop_
_entity.id
_entity.type
_entity.pdbx_description
1 polymer ?
#
loop_
_entity_poly.entity_id
_entity_poly.type
_entity_poly.pdbx_seq_one_letter_code
_entity_poly.pdbx_strand_id
1 'polypeptide(L)'
;MIPKPAPRPRRLVRWIMTAPDRLTIGDARELKEIRTACPHLDAATRHVRDFAAMLHDRRGDLLPGWMDRVLTDDPPDLHSLVAGLRRDQDAVVAGLSSYWSSGQVEGQVTRIKLIKRKGYGRASLDLLRKRILLMT
;
A
#
# COMPACT_ATOMS: atom_id res chain seq x y z
N MET A 1 -37.77 5.96 7.41
CA MET A 1 -36.58 5.12 7.66
C MET A 1 -35.38 6.04 7.71
N ILE A 2 -34.70 6.17 8.86
CA ILE A 2 -33.53 7.06 8.98
C ILE A 2 -32.38 6.40 8.21
N PRO A 3 -31.73 7.07 7.25
CA PRO A 3 -30.59 6.49 6.56
C PRO A 3 -29.48 6.19 7.57
N LYS A 4 -28.96 4.96 7.53
CA LYS A 4 -27.84 4.57 8.37
C LYS A 4 -26.68 5.53 8.10
N PRO A 5 -26.07 6.13 9.14
CA PRO A 5 -24.97 7.07 8.93
C PRO A 5 -23.82 6.37 8.21
N ALA A 6 -23.22 7.05 7.24
CA ALA A 6 -22.09 6.52 6.48
C ALA A 6 -20.95 6.11 7.43
N PRO A 7 -20.26 4.99 7.18
CA PRO A 7 -19.14 4.58 8.01
C PRO A 7 -18.00 5.60 7.90
N ARG A 8 -17.22 5.71 8.98
CA ARG A 8 -16.02 6.58 8.99
C ARG A 8 -15.08 6.18 7.84
N PRO A 9 -14.45 7.13 7.12
CA PRO A 9 -13.55 6.83 6.00
C PRO A 9 -12.46 5.79 6.33
N ARG A 10 -11.86 5.87 7.53
CA ARG A 10 -10.86 4.90 8.01
C ARG A 10 -11.38 3.47 8.09
N ARG A 11 -12.66 3.28 8.42
CA ARG A 11 -13.29 1.96 8.49
C ARG A 11 -13.48 1.40 7.09
N LEU A 12 -13.93 2.23 6.15
CA LEU A 12 -14.09 1.86 4.76
C LEU A 12 -12.75 1.46 4.11
N VAL A 13 -11.71 2.28 4.29
CA VAL A 13 -10.35 1.95 3.81
C VAL A 13 -9.86 0.63 4.40
N ARG A 14 -10.05 0.41 5.70
CA ARG A 14 -9.69 -0.86 6.34
C ARG A 14 -10.40 -2.05 5.68
N TRP A 15 -11.70 -1.95 5.40
CA TRP A 15 -12.42 -3.02 4.73
C TRP A 15 -11.94 -3.28 3.30
N ILE A 16 -11.65 -2.22 2.56
CA ILE A 16 -11.11 -2.31 1.19
C ILE A 16 -9.75 -3.03 1.20
N MET A 17 -8.88 -2.70 2.17
CA MET A 17 -7.55 -3.31 2.36
C MET A 17 -7.59 -4.73 2.95
N THR A 18 -8.73 -5.18 3.46
CA THR A 18 -8.86 -6.49 4.11
C THR A 18 -9.23 -7.53 3.07
N ALA A 19 -8.55 -8.68 3.10
CA ALA A 19 -8.87 -9.81 2.23
C ALA A 19 -10.37 -10.19 2.38
N PRO A 20 -11.12 -10.40 1.29
CA PRO A 20 -12.58 -10.55 1.36
C PRO A 20 -13.07 -11.66 2.28
N ASP A 21 -12.31 -12.74 2.39
CA ASP A 21 -12.53 -13.90 3.26
C ASP A 21 -12.35 -13.59 4.76
N ARG A 22 -11.66 -12.50 5.09
CA ARG A 22 -11.42 -12.05 6.48
C ARG A 22 -12.40 -10.98 6.95
N LEU A 23 -13.31 -10.53 6.09
CA LEU A 23 -14.36 -9.60 6.48
C LEU A 23 -15.48 -10.34 7.21
N THR A 24 -16.03 -9.71 8.25
CA THR A 24 -17.27 -10.20 8.85
C THR A 24 -18.40 -10.10 7.83
N ILE A 25 -19.41 -10.97 7.93
CA ILE A 25 -20.58 -10.95 7.02
C ILE A 25 -21.24 -9.56 7.01
N GLY A 26 -21.34 -8.93 8.18
CA GLY A 26 -21.92 -7.58 8.33
C GLY A 26 -21.10 -6.51 7.60
N ASP A 27 -19.78 -6.51 7.79
CA ASP A 27 -18.87 -5.57 7.14
C ASP A 27 -18.81 -5.79 5.62
N ALA A 28 -18.81 -7.06 5.16
CA ALA A 28 -18.81 -7.39 3.74
C ALA A 28 -20.10 -6.92 3.05
N ARG A 29 -21.25 -7.09 3.70
CA ARG A 29 -22.55 -6.60 3.22
C ARG A 29 -22.56 -5.07 3.12
N GLU A 30 -22.13 -4.39 4.18
CA GLU A 30 -22.09 -2.92 4.21
C GLU A 30 -21.13 -2.35 3.17
N LEU A 31 -19.94 -2.95 3.01
CA LEU A 31 -19.02 -2.57 1.93
C LEU A 31 -19.66 -2.77 0.55
N LYS A 32 -20.41 -3.87 0.34
CA LYS A 32 -21.10 -4.13 -0.93
C LYS A 32 -22.15 -3.06 -1.21
N GLU A 33 -22.98 -2.70 -0.22
CA GLU A 33 -23.99 -1.64 -0.37
C GLU A 33 -23.36 -0.31 -0.78
N ILE A 34 -22.25 0.08 -0.13
CA ILE A 34 -21.56 1.35 -0.42
C ILE A 34 -20.94 1.32 -1.82
N ARG A 35 -20.33 0.20 -2.23
CA ARG A 35 -19.78 0.04 -3.58
C ARG A 35 -20.86 0.13 -4.65
N THR A 36 -22.03 -0.49 -4.43
CA THR A 36 -23.17 -0.36 -5.35
C THR A 36 -23.66 1.08 -5.46
N ALA A 37 -23.66 1.82 -4.34
CA ALA A 37 -24.13 3.20 -4.30
C ALA A 37 -23.12 4.22 -4.91
N CYS A 38 -21.84 3.87 -5.01
CA CYS A 38 -20.78 4.77 -5.48
C CYS A 38 -19.86 4.06 -6.49
N PRO A 39 -20.12 4.22 -7.81
CA PRO A 39 -19.33 3.58 -8.88
C PRO A 39 -17.83 3.93 -8.82
N HIS A 40 -17.51 5.17 -8.44
CA HIS A 40 -16.12 5.62 -8.28
C HIS A 40 -15.37 4.81 -7.21
N LEU A 41 -16.02 4.59 -6.07
CA LEU A 41 -15.46 3.77 -5.00
C LEU A 41 -15.39 2.29 -5.38
N ASP A 42 -16.37 1.79 -6.15
CA ASP A 42 -16.33 0.43 -6.67
C ASP A 42 -15.10 0.20 -7.55
N ALA A 43 -14.87 1.09 -8.53
CA ALA A 43 -13.71 1.04 -9.41
C ALA A 43 -12.39 1.09 -8.63
N ALA A 44 -12.25 2.07 -7.72
CA ALA A 44 -11.08 2.16 -6.84
C ALA A 44 -10.87 0.88 -6.02
N THR A 45 -11.94 0.31 -5.45
CA THR A 45 -11.86 -0.94 -4.68
C THR A 45 -11.41 -2.12 -5.55
N ARG A 46 -11.88 -2.22 -6.81
CA ARG A 46 -11.44 -3.25 -7.75
C ARG A 46 -9.94 -3.13 -8.03
N HIS A 47 -9.46 -1.95 -8.43
CA HIS A 47 -8.04 -1.75 -8.74
C HIS A 47 -7.12 -2.02 -7.55
N VAL A 48 -7.54 -1.60 -6.36
CA VAL A 48 -6.83 -1.88 -5.12
C VAL A 48 -6.72 -3.38 -4.85
N ARG A 49 -7.81 -4.13 -5.01
CA ARG A 49 -7.82 -5.58 -4.79
C ARG A 49 -6.99 -6.32 -5.84
N ASP A 50 -7.09 -5.92 -7.10
CA ASP A 50 -6.26 -6.46 -8.18
C ASP A 50 -4.78 -6.23 -7.91
N PHE A 51 -4.40 -5.04 -7.46
CA PHE A 51 -3.03 -4.71 -7.12
C PHE A 51 -2.53 -5.53 -5.91
N ALA A 52 -3.37 -5.68 -4.88
CA ALA A 52 -3.05 -6.50 -3.72
C ALA A 52 -2.85 -7.98 -4.08
N ALA A 53 -3.70 -8.53 -4.97
CA ALA A 53 -3.54 -9.89 -5.49
C ALA A 53 -2.23 -10.04 -6.28
N MET A 54 -1.93 -9.08 -7.16
CA MET A 54 -0.67 -9.04 -7.91
C MET A 54 0.56 -9.04 -6.99
N LEU A 55 0.53 -8.24 -5.93
CA LEU A 55 1.59 -8.19 -4.91
C LEU A 55 1.71 -9.52 -4.15
N HIS A 56 0.58 -10.10 -3.73
CA HIS A 56 0.55 -11.36 -2.98
C HIS A 56 1.08 -12.53 -3.81
N ASP A 57 0.65 -12.63 -5.06
CA ASP A 57 0.98 -13.73 -5.98
C ASP A 57 2.30 -13.51 -6.72
N ARG A 58 2.97 -12.38 -6.44
CA ARG A 58 4.21 -11.93 -7.07
C ARG A 58 4.17 -11.85 -8.59
N ARG A 59 3.10 -11.28 -9.13
CA ARG A 59 2.80 -11.19 -10.56
C ARG A 59 3.13 -9.83 -11.15
N GLY A 60 4.37 -9.36 -10.97
CA GLY A 60 4.81 -8.07 -11.51
C GLY A 60 4.67 -7.95 -13.04
N ASP A 61 4.64 -9.07 -13.75
CA ASP A 61 4.35 -9.14 -15.18
C ASP A 61 2.98 -8.56 -15.57
N LEU A 62 2.01 -8.56 -14.64
CA LEU A 62 0.67 -8.02 -14.86
C LEU A 62 0.56 -6.51 -14.64
N LEU A 63 1.62 -5.86 -14.14
CA LEU A 63 1.60 -4.44 -13.77
C LEU A 63 1.25 -3.51 -14.95
N PRO A 64 1.83 -3.65 -16.16
CA PRO A 64 1.50 -2.78 -17.28
C PRO A 64 0.01 -2.84 -17.63
N GLY A 65 -0.53 -4.05 -17.76
CA GLY A 65 -1.95 -4.25 -18.06
C GLY A 65 -2.87 -3.75 -16.95
N TRP A 66 -2.45 -3.82 -15.68
CA TRP A 66 -3.20 -3.21 -14.57
C TRP A 66 -3.20 -1.68 -14.67
N MET A 67 -2.06 -1.05 -14.97
CA MET A 67 -1.98 0.41 -15.15
C MET A 67 -2.86 0.90 -16.30
N ASP A 68 -2.91 0.16 -17.41
CA ASP A 68 -3.77 0.51 -18.55
C ASP A 68 -5.26 0.41 -18.19
N ARG A 69 -5.65 -0.61 -17.41
CA ARG A 69 -7.03 -0.72 -16.89
C ARG A 69 -7.38 0.43 -15.95
N VAL A 70 -6.47 0.85 -15.07
CA VAL A 70 -6.69 2.00 -14.20
C VAL A 70 -6.93 3.26 -15.04
N LEU A 71 -6.12 3.53 -16.06
CA LEU A 71 -6.31 4.70 -16.92
C LEU A 71 -7.59 4.62 -17.78
N THR A 72 -8.04 3.42 -18.12
CA THR A 72 -9.28 3.21 -18.89
C THR A 72 -10.53 3.42 -18.03
N ASP A 73 -10.53 2.89 -16.80
CA ASP A 73 -11.62 3.08 -15.83
C ASP A 73 -11.64 4.52 -15.27
N ASP A 74 -10.60 5.32 -15.56
CA ASP A 74 -10.44 6.75 -15.27
C ASP A 74 -10.76 7.19 -13.82
N PRO A 75 -10.29 6.49 -12.75
CA PRO A 75 -10.43 7.00 -11.40
C PRO A 75 -9.35 8.07 -11.15
N PRO A 76 -9.69 9.37 -11.08
CA PRO A 76 -8.67 10.44 -11.12
C PRO A 76 -7.70 10.37 -9.94
N ASP A 77 -8.16 9.86 -8.79
CA ASP A 77 -7.37 9.68 -7.58
C ASP A 77 -6.18 8.70 -7.75
N LEU A 78 -6.23 7.78 -8.72
CA LEU A 78 -5.18 6.80 -8.97
C LEU A 78 -4.20 7.22 -10.06
N HIS A 79 -4.45 8.32 -10.78
CA HIS A 79 -3.59 8.73 -11.90
C HIS A 79 -2.17 9.08 -11.46
N SER A 80 -2.04 9.79 -10.32
CA SER A 80 -0.74 10.14 -9.76
C SER A 80 0.07 8.89 -9.35
N LEU A 81 -0.62 7.86 -8.83
CA LEU A 81 -0.01 6.57 -8.53
C LEU A 81 0.50 5.91 -9.82
N VAL A 82 -0.35 5.77 -10.85
CA VAL A 82 0.05 5.18 -12.13
C VAL A 82 1.23 5.94 -12.74
N ALA A 83 1.22 7.27 -12.73
CA ALA A 83 2.33 8.09 -13.23
C ALA A 83 3.62 7.88 -12.43
N GLY A 84 3.54 7.61 -11.13
CA GLY A 84 4.68 7.21 -10.30
C GLY A 84 5.21 5.83 -10.68
N LEU A 85 4.32 4.84 -10.77
CA LEU A 85 4.68 3.47 -11.09
C LEU A 85 5.29 3.34 -12.49
N ARG A 86 4.80 4.11 -13.48
CA ARG A 86 5.38 4.13 -14.84
C ARG A 86 6.81 4.68 -14.86
N ARG A 87 7.13 5.68 -14.04
CA ARG A 87 8.49 6.25 -13.99
C ARG A 87 9.53 5.26 -13.50
N ASP A 88 9.15 4.42 -12.55
CA ASP A 88 10.02 3.41 -11.92
C ASP A 88 9.58 1.98 -12.29
N GLN A 89 9.01 1.78 -13.49
CA GLN A 89 8.29 0.54 -13.84
C GLN A 89 9.14 -0.71 -13.64
N ASP A 90 10.38 -0.74 -14.14
CA ASP A 90 11.26 -1.91 -14.02
C ASP A 90 11.54 -2.26 -12.55
N ALA A 91 11.74 -1.24 -11.72
CA ALA A 91 11.96 -1.42 -10.29
C ALA A 91 10.70 -1.93 -9.58
N VAL A 92 9.51 -1.42 -9.97
CA VAL A 92 8.24 -1.88 -9.41
C VAL A 92 7.94 -3.32 -9.85
N VAL A 93 8.15 -3.67 -11.12
CA VAL A 93 8.00 -5.05 -11.62
C VAL A 93 8.92 -5.99 -10.86
N ALA A 94 10.19 -5.61 -10.65
CA ALA A 94 11.13 -6.39 -9.86
C ALA A 94 10.66 -6.52 -8.40
N GLY A 95 10.20 -5.43 -7.78
CA GLY A 95 9.67 -5.43 -6.41
C GLY A 95 8.42 -6.30 -6.25
N LEU A 96 7.52 -6.29 -7.24
CA LEU A 96 6.33 -7.13 -7.26
C LEU A 96 6.64 -8.60 -7.55
N SER A 97 7.73 -8.92 -8.24
CA SER A 97 8.05 -10.31 -8.64
C SER A 97 9.04 -10.99 -7.69
N SER A 98 9.77 -10.20 -6.90
CA SER A 98 10.83 -10.70 -6.01
C SER A 98 10.27 -11.49 -4.83
N TYR A 99 10.95 -12.60 -4.49
CA TYR A 99 10.73 -13.31 -3.22
C TYR A 99 11.30 -12.54 -2.02
N TRP A 100 12.29 -11.66 -2.25
CA TRP A 100 12.96 -10.89 -1.22
C TRP A 100 12.18 -9.62 -0.90
N SER A 101 11.98 -9.35 0.40
CA SER A 101 11.40 -8.10 0.87
C SER A 101 12.47 -7.14 1.38
N SER A 102 12.24 -5.83 1.23
CA SER A 102 13.06 -4.77 1.81
C SER A 102 12.86 -4.60 3.32
N GLY A 103 11.93 -5.33 3.94
CA GLY A 103 11.49 -5.08 5.32
C GLY A 103 12.61 -5.14 6.37
N GLN A 104 13.54 -6.10 6.25
CA GLN A 104 14.68 -6.16 7.16
C GLN A 104 15.63 -4.97 6.97
N VAL A 105 15.88 -4.58 5.72
CA VAL A 105 16.73 -3.43 5.39
C VAL A 105 16.08 -2.14 5.91
N GLU A 106 14.77 -1.96 5.70
CA GLU A 106 14.01 -0.83 6.20
C GLU A 106 13.98 -0.77 7.73
N GLY A 107 13.89 -1.93 8.39
CA GLY A 107 14.01 -2.05 9.84
C GLY A 107 15.37 -1.56 10.35
N GLN A 108 16.46 -1.99 9.71
CA GLN A 108 17.80 -1.50 10.05
C GLN A 108 17.94 0.00 9.77
N VAL A 109 17.47 0.49 8.63
CA VAL A 109 17.47 1.93 8.30
C VAL A 109 16.68 2.73 9.35
N THR A 110 15.54 2.21 9.81
CA THR A 110 14.72 2.84 10.86
C THR A 110 15.47 2.89 12.20
N ARG A 111 16.11 1.78 12.61
CA ARG A 111 16.97 1.73 13.80
C ARG A 111 18.11 2.75 13.71
N ILE A 112 18.79 2.81 12.57
CA ILE A 112 19.90 3.74 12.33
C ILE A 112 19.42 5.20 12.39
N LYS A 113 18.30 5.51 11.72
CA LYS A 113 17.65 6.83 11.78
C LYS A 113 17.28 7.21 13.21
N LEU A 114 16.79 6.27 14.02
CA LEU A 114 16.48 6.50 15.42
C LEU A 114 17.73 6.82 16.25
N ILE A 115 18.81 6.06 16.09
CA ILE A 115 20.10 6.33 16.78
C ILE A 115 20.62 7.72 16.41
N LYS A 116 20.58 8.09 15.12
CA LYS A 116 20.98 9.41 14.66
C LYS A 116 20.11 10.52 15.26
N ARG A 117 18.79 10.32 15.34
CA ARG A 117 17.85 11.28 15.98
C ARG A 117 18.09 11.42 17.48
N LYS A 118 18.41 10.33 18.21
CA LYS A 118 18.83 10.40 19.62
C LYS A 118 20.11 11.23 19.82
N GLY A 119 20.95 11.33 18.79
CA GLY A 119 22.10 12.24 18.73
C GLY A 119 21.78 13.63 18.17
N TYR A 120 20.51 14.07 18.17
CA TYR A 120 20.05 15.34 17.60
C TYR A 120 20.45 15.54 16.13
N GLY A 121 20.59 14.45 15.37
CA GLY A 121 21.01 14.49 13.97
C GLY A 121 22.52 14.70 13.76
N ARG A 122 23.31 14.93 14.83
CA ARG A 122 24.72 15.33 14.77
C ARG A 122 25.72 14.18 14.82
N ALA A 123 25.27 12.95 14.59
CA ALA A 123 26.18 11.82 14.50
C ALA A 123 26.86 11.77 13.11
N SER A 124 28.18 12.00 13.08
CA SER A 124 29.03 11.65 11.93
C SER A 124 29.01 10.13 11.70
N LEU A 125 29.47 9.68 10.54
CA LEU A 125 29.46 8.25 10.19
C LEU A 125 30.24 7.41 11.21
N ASP A 126 31.41 7.88 11.66
CA ASP A 126 32.22 7.19 12.67
C ASP A 126 31.51 7.09 14.02
N LEU A 127 30.85 8.17 14.45
CA LEU A 127 30.09 8.18 15.70
C LEU A 127 28.87 7.26 15.61
N LEU A 128 28.19 7.25 14.47
CA LEU A 128 27.05 6.37 14.22
C LEU A 128 27.49 4.90 14.22
N ARG A 129 28.62 4.57 13.59
CA ARG A 129 29.22 3.23 13.60
C ARG A 129 29.54 2.76 15.01
N LYS A 130 30.22 3.60 15.81
CA LYS A 130 30.51 3.30 17.23
C LYS A 130 29.23 3.04 18.02
N ARG A 131 28.20 3.87 17.86
CA ARG A 131 26.91 3.70 18.56
C ARG A 131 26.14 2.46 18.11
N ILE A 132 26.28 2.01 16.86
CA ILE A 132 25.64 0.78 16.38
C ILE A 132 26.35 -0.45 16.97
N LEU A 133 27.69 -0.47 16.95
CA LEU A 133 28.49 -1.63 17.36
C LEU A 133 28.59 -1.80 18.89
N LEU A 134 28.49 -0.71 19.65
CA LEU A 134 28.65 -0.73 21.13
C LEU A 134 27.33 -0.73 21.90
N MET A 135 26.18 -0.71 21.21
CA MET A 135 24.85 -0.64 21.82
C MET A 135 24.03 -1.93 21.60
N THR A 136 24.72 -3.04 21.31
CA THR A 136 24.25 -4.43 21.45
C THR A 136 24.50 -4.90 22.87
#